data_AF-A0A117KL28-F1
#
_entry.id   AF-A0A117KL28-F1
#
_cell.length_a   1.000
_cell.length_b   1.000
_cell.length_c   1.000
_cell.angle_alpha   90.00
_cell.angle_beta   90.00
_cell.angle_gamma   90.00
#
_symmetry.space_group_name_H-M   'P 1'
#
loop_
_entity.id
_entity.type
_entity.pdbx_description
1 polymer ?
#
loop_
_entity_poly.entity_id
_entity_poly.type
_entity_poly.pdbx_seq_one_letter_code
_entity_poly.pdbx_strand_id
1 'polypeptide(L)'
;DLCRLYTTSDLVEWFGHIADAAEELRQEFDTMAAVKATPESYGMKVQSHPVLMVTSPIKMRSAKSLQLSFSGEVLETVAFHRDRATLDKNLTVAERLLEAAGAPCCDGVISRRRGEGRQEWKGFLWESVPADHVVDFFTSYLTHPAARKVNSAVLADFVKVMAAGGELTSWTVVLLGGGDGASHVLCGKYAVENMVVRKPKEGGEHYSIGRLLSPRDESIDLEEDAWQAALELTVSAWTKDPARGTEDTGKEPPKSPSGPCVRRVRGLGADGVPGNPKRGLLLIYPLDPAAANLPADGPPVIAFGASFPASRSTTTVKYEVDHLLWETEYAPAN
;
A
#
# COMPACT_ATOMS: atom_id res chain seq x y z
N ASP A 1 30.98 22.15 -10.22
CA ASP A 1 30.04 22.40 -11.34
C ASP A 1 29.00 21.29 -11.31
N LEU A 2 27.72 21.60 -11.15
CA LEU A 2 26.65 20.59 -11.12
C LEU A 2 26.03 20.49 -12.52
N CYS A 3 25.87 19.26 -13.01
CA CYS A 3 25.24 19.00 -14.31
C CYS A 3 23.78 19.49 -14.25
N ARG A 4 23.42 20.47 -15.08
CA ARG A 4 22.04 20.95 -15.18
C ARG A 4 21.28 20.08 -16.19
N LEU A 5 20.25 19.40 -15.72
CA LEU A 5 19.33 18.63 -16.54
C LEU A 5 18.21 19.55 -17.06
N TYR A 6 18.09 19.65 -18.38
CA TYR A 6 16.94 20.29 -19.05
C TYR A 6 16.04 19.18 -19.58
N THR A 7 14.88 19.02 -18.98
CA THR A 7 13.91 17.97 -19.32
C THR A 7 12.49 18.49 -19.05
N THR A 8 11.47 17.80 -19.56
CA THR A 8 10.06 18.16 -19.30
C THR A 8 9.63 17.71 -17.91
N SER A 9 8.64 18.38 -17.32
CA SER A 9 8.00 18.00 -16.05
C SER A 9 7.57 16.54 -16.07
N ASP A 10 6.98 16.11 -17.19
CA ASP A 10 6.46 14.77 -17.35
C ASP A 10 7.61 13.76 -17.26
N LEU A 11 8.72 13.99 -17.96
CA LEU A 11 9.87 13.08 -17.91
C LEU A 11 10.47 13.02 -16.50
N VAL A 12 10.52 14.14 -15.76
CA VAL A 12 10.94 14.12 -14.35
C VAL A 12 10.04 13.21 -13.53
N GLU A 13 8.72 13.32 -13.69
CA GLU A 13 7.75 12.48 -12.99
C GLU A 13 7.91 11.00 -13.37
N TRP A 14 7.99 10.67 -14.66
CA TRP A 14 8.20 9.30 -15.15
C TRP A 14 9.47 8.67 -14.59
N PHE A 15 10.61 9.38 -14.66
CA PHE A 15 11.87 8.87 -14.13
C PHE A 15 11.87 8.80 -12.60
N GLY A 16 11.19 9.72 -11.92
CA GLY A 16 10.97 9.66 -10.48
C GLY A 16 10.23 8.38 -10.08
N HIS A 17 9.11 8.08 -10.75
CA HIS A 17 8.36 6.85 -10.51
C HIS A 17 9.19 5.59 -10.76
N ILE A 18 10.02 5.57 -11.82
CA ILE A 18 10.93 4.46 -12.12
C ILE A 18 12.01 4.30 -11.04
N ALA A 19 12.55 5.41 -10.54
CA ALA A 19 13.56 5.39 -9.48
C ALA A 19 12.98 4.83 -8.17
N ASP A 20 11.80 5.30 -7.76
CA ASP A 20 11.10 4.81 -6.56
C ASP A 20 10.79 3.31 -6.68
N ALA A 21 10.27 2.91 -7.85
CA ALA A 21 10.03 1.53 -8.24
C ALA A 21 11.27 0.64 -8.14
N ALA A 22 12.41 1.11 -8.66
CA ALA A 22 13.66 0.37 -8.65
C ALA A 22 14.23 0.22 -7.25
N GLU A 23 14.09 1.25 -6.40
CA GLU A 23 14.53 1.21 -5.01
C GLU A 23 13.68 0.23 -4.18
N GLU A 24 12.37 0.22 -4.38
CA GLU A 24 11.46 -0.75 -3.76
C GLU A 24 11.86 -2.19 -4.10
N LEU A 25 12.07 -2.48 -5.38
CA LEU A 25 12.49 -3.81 -5.84
C LEU A 25 13.86 -4.24 -5.27
N ARG A 26 14.81 -3.31 -5.12
CA ARG A 26 16.10 -3.59 -4.48
C ARG A 26 15.95 -4.02 -3.02
N GLN A 27 15.11 -3.32 -2.25
CA GLN A 27 14.88 -3.65 -0.84
C GLN A 27 14.27 -5.06 -0.68
N GLU A 28 13.44 -5.48 -1.63
CA GLU A 28 12.94 -6.84 -1.65
C GLU A 28 14.05 -7.86 -1.90
N PHE A 29 14.96 -7.57 -2.83
CA PHE A 29 16.10 -8.43 -3.11
C PHE A 29 17.06 -8.56 -1.92
N ASP A 30 17.31 -7.47 -1.20
CA ASP A 30 18.11 -7.50 0.02
C ASP A 30 17.46 -8.43 1.06
N THR A 31 16.14 -8.37 1.18
CA THR A 31 15.36 -9.24 2.07
C THR A 31 15.45 -10.71 1.63
N MET A 32 15.31 -10.98 0.33
CA MET A 32 15.43 -12.31 -0.25
C MET A 32 16.84 -12.91 -0.05
N ALA A 33 17.88 -12.10 -0.22
CA ALA A 33 19.27 -12.48 0.01
C ALA A 33 19.50 -12.81 1.50
N ALA A 34 18.96 -12.00 2.41
CA ALA A 34 19.09 -12.21 3.84
C ALA A 34 18.51 -13.56 4.31
N VAL A 35 17.45 -14.03 3.65
CA VAL A 35 16.80 -15.33 3.92
C VAL A 35 17.25 -16.47 3.00
N LYS A 36 18.30 -16.25 2.18
CA LYS A 36 18.86 -17.24 1.24
C LYS A 36 17.82 -17.81 0.26
N ALA A 37 16.97 -16.94 -0.29
CA ALA A 37 16.02 -17.32 -1.35
C ALA A 37 16.75 -17.83 -2.61
N THR A 38 16.10 -18.68 -3.41
CA THR A 38 16.72 -19.27 -4.61
C THR A 38 16.72 -18.31 -5.81
N PRO A 39 17.69 -18.42 -6.74
CA PRO A 39 17.70 -17.62 -7.98
C PRO A 39 16.42 -17.78 -8.82
N GLU A 40 15.78 -18.96 -8.77
CA GLU A 40 14.51 -19.21 -9.46
C GLU A 40 13.39 -18.36 -8.86
N SER A 41 13.29 -18.30 -7.53
CA SER A 41 12.31 -17.44 -6.84
C SER A 41 12.53 -15.96 -7.15
N TYR A 42 13.80 -15.55 -7.30
CA TYR A 42 14.16 -14.20 -7.73
C TYR A 42 13.62 -13.91 -9.13
N GLY A 43 13.89 -14.79 -10.10
CA GLY A 43 13.40 -14.62 -11.48
C GLY A 43 11.89 -14.53 -11.58
N MET A 44 11.16 -15.41 -10.87
CA MET A 44 9.70 -15.38 -10.81
C MET A 44 9.16 -14.09 -10.18
N LYS A 45 9.82 -13.60 -9.11
CA LYS A 45 9.45 -12.35 -8.47
C LYS A 45 9.60 -11.17 -9.43
N VAL A 46 10.75 -11.04 -10.11
CA VAL A 46 10.96 -9.95 -11.09
C VAL A 46 9.92 -9.96 -12.21
N GLN A 47 9.57 -11.14 -12.72
CA GLN A 47 8.61 -11.27 -13.83
C GLN A 47 7.18 -10.90 -13.47
N SER A 48 6.82 -10.92 -12.18
CA SER A 48 5.45 -10.70 -11.72
C SER A 48 5.27 -9.54 -10.75
N HIS A 49 6.34 -8.81 -10.45
CA HIS A 49 6.31 -7.72 -9.47
C HIS A 49 5.45 -6.54 -9.96
N PRO A 50 4.62 -5.91 -9.09
CA PRO A 50 3.72 -4.80 -9.47
C PRO A 50 4.42 -3.58 -10.06
N VAL A 51 5.71 -3.42 -9.76
CA VAL A 51 6.61 -2.42 -10.37
C VAL A 51 6.54 -2.38 -11.91
N LEU A 52 6.22 -3.51 -12.55
CA LEU A 52 6.06 -3.58 -14.01
C LEU A 52 4.94 -2.66 -14.53
N MET A 53 3.96 -2.30 -13.69
CA MET A 53 2.91 -1.34 -14.01
C MET A 53 3.43 0.09 -14.19
N VAL A 54 4.61 0.41 -13.65
CA VAL A 54 5.25 1.74 -13.73
C VAL A 54 6.06 1.91 -15.02
N THR A 55 6.19 0.85 -15.84
CA THR A 55 6.99 0.90 -17.07
C THR A 55 6.33 1.75 -18.17
N SER A 56 7.14 2.19 -19.15
CA SER A 56 6.67 3.07 -20.23
C SER A 56 5.46 2.47 -20.98
N PRO A 57 4.35 3.23 -21.13
CA PRO A 57 3.14 2.77 -21.82
C PRO A 57 3.37 2.29 -23.25
N ILE A 58 4.38 2.83 -23.94
CA ILE A 58 4.75 2.42 -25.31
C ILE A 58 5.24 0.97 -25.34
N LYS A 59 5.99 0.54 -24.32
CA LYS A 59 6.45 -0.85 -24.19
C LYS A 59 5.32 -1.79 -23.77
N MET A 60 4.33 -1.27 -23.05
CA MET A 60 3.14 -2.03 -22.70
C MET A 60 2.21 -2.26 -23.90
N ARG A 61 2.09 -1.30 -24.83
CA ARG A 61 1.29 -1.44 -26.07
C ARG A 61 1.69 -2.66 -26.90
N SER A 62 2.99 -2.95 -26.95
CA SER A 62 3.54 -4.09 -27.69
C SER A 62 3.74 -5.34 -26.83
N ALA A 63 3.60 -5.24 -25.51
CA ALA A 63 3.72 -6.36 -24.60
C ALA A 63 2.41 -7.15 -24.51
N LYS A 64 2.54 -8.49 -24.48
CA LYS A 64 1.45 -9.37 -24.05
C LYS A 64 1.05 -9.00 -22.62
N SER A 65 -0.22 -9.25 -22.27
CA SER A 65 -0.76 -9.11 -20.91
C SER A 65 0.25 -9.44 -19.80
N LEU A 66 0.36 -8.56 -18.81
CA LEU A 66 1.25 -8.77 -17.67
C LEU A 66 0.63 -9.77 -16.71
N GLN A 67 1.46 -10.59 -16.07
CA GLN A 67 1.06 -11.46 -14.97
C GLN A 67 1.61 -10.83 -13.69
N LEU A 68 0.73 -10.39 -12.79
CA LEU A 68 1.11 -9.68 -11.57
C LEU A 68 0.84 -10.54 -10.33
N SER A 69 1.77 -10.53 -9.38
CA SER A 69 1.57 -11.05 -8.04
C SER A 69 1.74 -9.91 -7.04
N PHE A 70 0.79 -9.77 -6.12
CA PHE A 70 0.90 -8.81 -5.01
C PHE A 70 1.33 -9.49 -3.71
N SER A 71 1.77 -10.75 -3.75
CA SER A 71 2.25 -11.47 -2.57
C SER A 71 3.49 -10.79 -1.97
N GLY A 72 3.37 -10.42 -0.70
CA GLY A 72 4.41 -9.70 0.03
C GLY A 72 4.58 -8.25 -0.40
N GLU A 73 3.57 -7.64 -1.05
CA GLU A 73 3.59 -6.25 -1.52
C GLU A 73 2.77 -5.32 -0.64
N VAL A 74 3.00 -4.01 -0.79
CA VAL A 74 2.20 -2.96 -0.18
C VAL A 74 1.82 -1.97 -1.26
N LEU A 75 0.53 -1.68 -1.37
CA LEU A 75 -0.02 -0.82 -2.40
C LEU A 75 -0.77 0.32 -1.74
N GLU A 76 -0.57 1.53 -2.24
CA GLU A 76 -1.11 2.74 -1.64
C GLU A 76 -1.66 3.69 -2.69
N THR A 77 -2.87 4.18 -2.47
CA THR A 77 -3.44 5.21 -3.34
C THR A 77 -2.74 6.53 -3.08
N VAL A 78 -2.17 7.12 -4.13
CA VAL A 78 -1.46 8.41 -4.07
C VAL A 78 -2.03 9.46 -5.03
N ALA A 79 -2.97 9.08 -5.89
CA ALA A 79 -3.66 9.97 -6.81
C ALA A 79 -5.18 9.77 -6.68
N PHE A 80 -5.91 10.87 -6.62
CA PHE A 80 -7.33 10.90 -6.32
C PHE A 80 -8.08 11.88 -7.23
N HIS A 81 -9.33 11.53 -7.49
CA HIS A 81 -10.29 12.39 -8.13
C HIS A 81 -10.57 13.65 -7.29
N ARG A 82 -10.93 14.74 -7.97
CA ARG A 82 -11.35 16.00 -7.33
C ARG A 82 -12.86 16.23 -7.44
N ASP A 83 -13.54 15.48 -8.30
CA ASP A 83 -14.98 15.62 -8.50
C ASP A 83 -15.77 15.00 -7.34
N ARG A 84 -16.77 15.74 -6.88
CA ARG A 84 -17.58 15.36 -5.73
C ARG A 84 -18.28 14.01 -5.90
N ALA A 85 -18.75 13.70 -7.12
CA ALA A 85 -19.48 12.46 -7.39
C ALA A 85 -18.61 11.21 -7.13
N THR A 86 -17.36 11.22 -7.59
CA THR A 86 -16.43 10.12 -7.36
C THR A 86 -16.02 10.02 -5.88
N LEU A 87 -15.82 11.17 -5.22
CA LEU A 87 -15.50 11.19 -3.79
C LEU A 87 -16.65 10.64 -2.93
N ASP A 88 -17.89 11.07 -3.17
CA ASP A 88 -19.09 10.56 -2.50
C ASP A 88 -19.27 9.05 -2.75
N LYS A 89 -19.00 8.57 -3.97
CA LYS A 89 -19.04 7.14 -4.29
C LYS A 89 -17.99 6.35 -3.51
N ASN A 90 -16.74 6.80 -3.50
CA ASN A 90 -15.66 6.12 -2.77
C ASN A 90 -15.91 6.13 -1.25
N LEU A 91 -16.48 7.22 -0.72
CA LEU A 91 -16.96 7.28 0.67
C LEU A 91 -18.03 6.21 0.94
N THR A 92 -19.08 6.17 0.12
CA THR A 92 -20.16 5.18 0.25
C THR A 92 -19.63 3.74 0.21
N VAL A 93 -18.66 3.46 -0.67
CA VAL A 93 -18.03 2.14 -0.79
C VAL A 93 -17.23 1.78 0.46
N ALA A 94 -16.50 2.73 1.04
CA ALA A 94 -15.80 2.51 2.30
C ALA A 94 -16.78 2.29 3.46
N GLU A 95 -17.84 3.09 3.56
CA GLU A 95 -18.87 2.92 4.58
C GLU A 95 -19.54 1.55 4.50
N ARG A 96 -19.89 1.09 3.29
CA ARG A 96 -20.45 -0.25 3.08
C ARG A 96 -19.50 -1.36 3.56
N LEU A 97 -18.20 -1.23 3.34
CA LEU A 97 -17.20 -2.17 3.86
C LEU A 97 -17.20 -2.17 5.40
N LEU A 98 -17.19 -0.99 6.02
CA LEU A 98 -17.18 -0.86 7.48
C LEU A 98 -18.46 -1.36 8.15
N GLU A 99 -19.60 -1.23 7.48
CA GLU A 99 -20.86 -1.84 7.92
C GLU A 99 -20.83 -3.36 7.80
N ALA A 100 -20.35 -3.89 6.66
CA ALA A 100 -20.23 -5.32 6.42
C ALA A 100 -19.21 -6.00 7.36
N ALA A 101 -18.15 -5.29 7.75
CA ALA A 101 -17.17 -5.75 8.73
C ALA A 101 -17.75 -5.93 10.15
N GLY A 102 -18.92 -5.36 10.43
CA GLY A 102 -19.59 -5.47 11.72
C GLY A 102 -19.01 -4.54 12.79
N ALA A 103 -18.95 -5.01 14.04
CA ALA A 103 -18.45 -4.23 15.16
C ALA A 103 -16.91 -4.27 15.22
N PRO A 104 -16.22 -3.13 15.40
CA PRO A 104 -14.78 -3.12 15.58
C PRO A 104 -14.40 -3.85 16.89
N CYS A 105 -13.25 -4.52 16.90
CA CYS A 105 -12.73 -5.12 18.12
C CYS A 105 -11.98 -4.09 19.00
N CYS A 106 -11.54 -2.97 18.42
CA CYS A 106 -10.90 -1.86 19.13
C CYS A 106 -11.30 -0.52 18.50
N ASP A 107 -11.47 0.51 19.33
CA ASP A 107 -11.79 1.87 18.93
C ASP A 107 -11.09 2.91 19.83
N GLY A 108 -11.11 4.17 19.41
CA GLY A 108 -10.48 5.27 20.16
C GLY A 108 -8.96 5.26 20.04
N VAL A 109 -8.24 5.29 21.16
CA VAL A 109 -6.77 5.20 21.20
C VAL A 109 -6.36 3.74 21.34
N ILE A 110 -5.79 3.18 20.28
CA ILE A 110 -5.32 1.80 20.23
C ILE A 110 -3.81 1.81 20.45
N SER A 111 -3.33 0.97 21.38
CA SER A 111 -1.95 0.95 21.85
C SER A 111 -1.40 -0.46 21.81
N ARG A 112 -0.27 -0.67 21.13
CA ARG A 112 0.44 -1.95 21.07
C ARG A 112 1.83 -1.78 21.68
N ARG A 113 2.28 -2.79 22.44
CA ARG A 113 3.68 -2.89 22.86
C ARG A 113 4.56 -3.12 21.61
N ARG A 114 5.75 -2.51 21.62
CA ARG A 114 6.77 -2.60 20.56
C ARG A 114 8.17 -2.56 21.20
N GLY A 115 8.68 -3.71 21.60
CA GLY A 115 9.93 -3.84 22.35
C GLY A 115 9.85 -3.11 23.70
N GLU A 116 10.75 -2.14 23.89
CA GLU A 116 10.78 -1.24 25.06
C GLU A 116 9.77 -0.09 24.97
N GLY A 117 9.19 0.14 23.79
CA GLY A 117 8.27 1.24 23.53
C GLY A 117 6.81 0.80 23.37
N ARG A 118 5.99 1.79 23.00
CA ARG A 118 4.58 1.60 22.61
C ARG A 118 4.32 2.33 21.30
N GLN A 119 3.53 1.72 20.44
CA GLN A 119 2.96 2.36 19.26
C GLN A 119 1.48 2.61 19.52
N GLU A 120 1.08 3.88 19.36
CA GLU A 120 -0.31 4.30 19.55
C GLU A 120 -0.84 4.96 18.29
N TRP A 121 -2.11 4.72 18.00
CA TRP A 121 -2.85 5.40 16.94
C TRP A 121 -4.31 5.58 17.34
N LYS A 122 -4.97 6.53 16.70
CA LYS A 122 -6.42 6.72 16.85
C LYS A 122 -7.16 6.09 15.69
N GLY A 123 -8.33 5.50 15.95
CA GLY A 123 -9.18 4.97 14.90
C GLY A 123 -10.02 3.80 15.34
N PHE A 124 -10.33 2.93 14.39
CA PHE A 124 -11.11 1.72 14.59
C PHE A 124 -10.42 0.54 13.91
N LEU A 125 -10.50 -0.63 14.52
CA LEU A 125 -9.86 -1.84 14.03
C LEU A 125 -10.85 -3.00 14.03
N TRP A 126 -10.93 -3.70 12.90
CA TRP A 126 -11.68 -4.93 12.71
C TRP A 126 -10.71 -6.05 12.38
N GLU A 127 -10.88 -7.18 13.05
CA GLU A 127 -10.15 -8.41 12.75
C GLU A 127 -11.09 -9.41 12.09
N SER A 128 -10.51 -10.35 11.34
CA SER A 128 -11.26 -11.46 10.75
C SER A 128 -12.36 -11.04 9.76
N VAL A 129 -12.18 -9.92 9.05
CA VAL A 129 -13.11 -9.48 8.01
C VAL A 129 -13.01 -10.45 6.81
N PRO A 130 -14.11 -11.07 6.36
CA PRO A 130 -14.10 -11.97 5.21
C PRO A 130 -13.58 -11.31 3.94
N ALA A 131 -12.82 -12.07 3.14
CA ALA A 131 -12.26 -11.62 1.88
C ALA A 131 -13.32 -11.05 0.91
N ASP A 132 -14.53 -11.62 0.90
CA ASP A 132 -15.61 -11.20 0.00
C ASP A 132 -15.97 -9.71 0.18
N HIS A 133 -15.97 -9.20 1.41
CA HIS A 133 -16.24 -7.78 1.68
C HIS A 133 -15.12 -6.87 1.17
N VAL A 134 -13.87 -7.34 1.26
CA VAL A 134 -12.71 -6.61 0.74
C VAL A 134 -12.66 -6.65 -0.79
N VAL A 135 -13.05 -7.76 -1.41
CA VAL A 135 -13.20 -7.88 -2.87
C VAL A 135 -14.30 -6.95 -3.37
N ASP A 136 -15.44 -6.87 -2.68
CA ASP A 136 -16.53 -5.95 -3.00
C ASP A 136 -16.08 -4.47 -2.92
N PHE A 137 -15.29 -4.13 -1.89
CA PHE A 137 -14.69 -2.81 -1.75
C PHE A 137 -13.78 -2.47 -2.93
N PHE A 138 -12.81 -3.34 -3.24
CA PHE A 138 -11.88 -3.12 -4.34
C PHE A 138 -12.57 -3.06 -5.70
N THR A 139 -13.60 -3.87 -5.92
CA THR A 139 -14.37 -3.87 -7.18
C THR A 139 -15.17 -2.57 -7.35
N SER A 140 -15.67 -2.00 -6.26
CA SER A 140 -16.55 -0.82 -6.29
C SER A 140 -15.80 0.51 -6.20
N TYR A 141 -14.59 0.50 -5.64
CA TYR A 141 -13.75 1.68 -5.45
C TYR A 141 -13.20 2.19 -6.79
N LEU A 142 -13.37 3.49 -7.05
CA LEU A 142 -12.86 4.15 -8.25
C LEU A 142 -11.43 4.66 -8.00
N THR A 143 -10.45 3.95 -8.56
CA THR A 143 -9.05 4.38 -8.56
C THR A 143 -8.81 5.41 -9.68
N HIS A 144 -8.09 6.48 -9.35
CA HIS A 144 -7.70 7.48 -10.35
C HIS A 144 -6.69 6.89 -11.36
N PRO A 145 -6.83 7.12 -12.67
CA PRO A 145 -5.92 6.58 -13.69
C PRO A 145 -4.43 6.91 -13.47
N ALA A 146 -4.14 8.11 -12.94
CA ALA A 146 -2.77 8.51 -12.58
C ALA A 146 -2.13 7.67 -11.45
N ALA A 147 -2.90 6.87 -10.70
CA ALA A 147 -2.37 5.98 -9.66
C ALA A 147 -1.74 4.71 -10.27
N ARG A 148 -0.64 4.84 -11.00
CA ARG A 148 -0.05 3.75 -11.82
C ARG A 148 0.33 2.48 -11.05
N LYS A 149 0.56 2.56 -9.74
CA LYS A 149 0.87 1.39 -8.91
C LYS A 149 -0.37 0.66 -8.39
N VAL A 150 -1.55 1.27 -8.41
CA VAL A 150 -2.76 0.72 -7.80
C VAL A 150 -3.87 0.64 -8.84
N ASN A 151 -4.44 -0.55 -8.99
CA ASN A 151 -5.67 -0.73 -9.75
C ASN A 151 -6.60 -1.60 -8.91
N SER A 152 -7.65 -0.98 -8.36
CA SER A 152 -8.57 -1.65 -7.43
C SER A 152 -9.22 -2.89 -8.05
N ALA A 153 -9.59 -2.88 -9.32
CA ALA A 153 -10.15 -4.06 -10.00
C ALA A 153 -9.16 -5.24 -10.06
N VAL A 154 -7.89 -4.96 -10.39
CA VAL A 154 -6.84 -5.99 -10.44
C VAL A 154 -6.53 -6.53 -9.04
N LEU A 155 -6.58 -5.67 -8.02
CA LEU A 155 -6.45 -6.11 -6.62
C LEU A 155 -7.62 -7.01 -6.21
N ALA A 156 -8.85 -6.68 -6.61
CA ALA A 156 -10.01 -7.51 -6.34
C ALA A 156 -9.87 -8.92 -6.94
N ASP A 157 -9.42 -9.01 -8.20
CA ASP A 157 -9.14 -10.29 -8.86
C ASP A 157 -8.07 -11.09 -8.13
N PHE A 158 -6.98 -10.44 -7.70
CA PHE A 158 -5.91 -11.12 -6.97
C PHE A 158 -6.40 -11.67 -5.64
N VAL A 159 -7.11 -10.88 -4.84
CA VAL A 159 -7.66 -11.33 -3.56
C VAL A 159 -8.63 -12.48 -3.77
N LYS A 160 -9.49 -12.41 -4.79
CA LYS A 160 -10.45 -13.46 -5.11
C LYS A 160 -9.76 -14.78 -5.47
N VAL A 161 -8.73 -14.76 -6.31
CA VAL A 161 -7.98 -15.97 -6.71
C VAL A 161 -7.20 -16.55 -5.53
N MET A 162 -6.57 -15.71 -4.70
CA MET A 162 -5.85 -16.16 -3.50
C MET A 162 -6.82 -16.76 -2.46
N ALA A 163 -7.98 -16.13 -2.24
CA ALA A 163 -9.03 -16.62 -1.34
C ALA A 163 -9.54 -18.00 -1.75
N ALA A 164 -9.74 -18.22 -3.05
CA ALA A 164 -10.10 -19.54 -3.58
C ALA A 164 -9.01 -20.60 -3.32
N GLY A 165 -7.73 -20.19 -3.26
CA GLY A 165 -6.59 -21.02 -2.88
C GLY A 165 -6.40 -21.20 -1.36
N GLY A 166 -7.24 -20.58 -0.52
CA GLY A 166 -7.16 -20.67 0.93
C GLY A 166 -6.20 -19.69 1.61
N GLU A 167 -5.70 -18.68 0.87
CA GLU A 167 -4.90 -17.56 1.38
C GLU A 167 -5.68 -16.24 1.25
N LEU A 168 -5.30 -15.16 1.95
CA LEU A 168 -6.06 -13.89 1.95
C LEU A 168 -7.57 -14.02 2.27
N THR A 169 -8.00 -15.08 2.95
CA THR A 169 -9.41 -15.35 3.28
C THR A 169 -9.95 -14.43 4.39
N SER A 170 -9.05 -13.76 5.12
CA SER A 170 -9.35 -12.96 6.30
C SER A 170 -8.55 -11.67 6.27
N TRP A 171 -9.16 -10.56 6.68
CA TRP A 171 -8.53 -9.24 6.64
C TRP A 171 -8.61 -8.55 7.99
N THR A 172 -7.52 -7.89 8.36
CA THR A 172 -7.56 -6.83 9.35
C THR A 172 -7.86 -5.53 8.60
N VAL A 173 -8.96 -4.89 8.95
CA VAL A 173 -9.37 -3.60 8.38
C VAL A 173 -9.18 -2.53 9.45
N VAL A 174 -8.56 -1.42 9.10
CA VAL A 174 -8.31 -0.31 10.03
C VAL A 174 -8.83 0.98 9.42
N LEU A 175 -9.68 1.70 10.14
CA LEU A 175 -10.04 3.08 9.82
C LEU A 175 -9.14 4.00 10.63
N LEU A 176 -8.21 4.69 9.97
CA LEU A 176 -7.21 5.52 10.62
C LEU A 176 -7.72 6.95 10.86
N GLY A 177 -7.43 7.45 12.06
CA GLY A 177 -7.62 8.84 12.45
C GLY A 177 -6.39 9.39 13.16
N GLY A 178 -6.58 10.48 13.90
CA GLY A 178 -5.51 11.10 14.68
C GLY A 178 -4.53 11.91 13.84
N GLY A 179 -5.01 12.47 12.72
CA GLY A 179 -4.29 13.53 12.01
C GLY A 179 -4.55 14.90 12.63
N ASP A 180 -4.42 15.94 11.82
CA ASP A 180 -4.64 17.35 12.21
C ASP A 180 -5.83 17.98 11.47
N GLY A 181 -6.60 17.16 10.73
CA GLY A 181 -7.71 17.62 9.91
C GLY A 181 -9.02 17.78 10.69
N ALA A 182 -10.05 18.23 9.98
CA ALA A 182 -11.40 18.31 10.50
C ALA A 182 -11.94 16.93 10.95
N SER A 183 -12.98 16.95 11.79
CA SER A 183 -13.67 15.73 12.20
C SER A 183 -14.64 15.26 11.12
N HIS A 184 -14.85 13.94 11.04
CA HIS A 184 -15.85 13.34 10.16
C HIS A 184 -16.43 12.07 10.80
N VAL A 185 -17.70 11.77 10.54
CA VAL A 185 -18.38 10.58 11.08
C VAL A 185 -18.75 9.67 9.92
N LEU A 186 -18.10 8.50 9.84
CA LEU A 186 -18.42 7.48 8.84
C LEU A 186 -19.54 6.57 9.34
N CYS A 187 -20.44 6.16 8.44
CA CYS A 187 -21.62 5.33 8.72
C CYS A 187 -22.55 5.91 9.80
N GLY A 188 -22.47 7.22 10.07
CA GLY A 188 -23.19 7.86 11.18
C GLY A 188 -22.79 7.42 12.60
N LYS A 189 -21.72 6.62 12.77
CA LYS A 189 -21.30 6.08 14.09
C LYS A 189 -19.80 6.07 14.33
N TYR A 190 -18.97 5.97 13.30
CA TYR A 190 -17.51 5.90 13.45
C TYR A 190 -16.93 7.31 13.36
N ALA A 191 -16.86 7.99 14.50
CA ALA A 191 -16.34 9.34 14.58
C ALA A 191 -14.81 9.36 14.50
N VAL A 192 -14.29 9.91 13.42
CA VAL A 192 -12.87 10.25 13.26
C VAL A 192 -12.70 11.70 13.70
N GLU A 193 -12.22 11.91 14.94
CA GLU A 193 -12.07 13.25 15.53
C GLU A 193 -11.14 14.15 14.71
N ASN A 194 -10.08 13.58 14.16
CA ASN A 194 -9.12 14.28 13.33
C ASN A 194 -8.75 13.44 12.12
N MET A 195 -9.22 13.85 10.95
CA MET A 195 -8.85 13.24 9.67
C MET A 195 -7.37 13.41 9.38
N VAL A 196 -6.84 12.51 8.55
CA VAL A 196 -5.44 12.56 8.15
C VAL A 196 -5.23 13.68 7.13
N VAL A 197 -4.15 14.45 7.31
CA VAL A 197 -3.81 15.56 6.44
C VAL A 197 -2.65 15.15 5.54
N ARG A 198 -2.81 15.36 4.23
CA ARG A 198 -1.76 15.17 3.23
C ARG A 198 -1.78 16.34 2.25
N LYS A 199 -0.66 17.05 2.17
CA LYS A 199 -0.52 18.19 1.26
C LYS A 199 -0.44 17.71 -0.19
N PRO A 200 -1.14 18.36 -1.13
CA PRO A 200 -1.04 18.03 -2.54
C PRO A 200 0.36 18.36 -3.07
N LYS A 201 0.82 17.59 -4.05
CA LYS A 201 1.93 18.01 -4.94
C LYS A 201 1.45 19.20 -5.79
N GLU A 202 2.36 20.13 -6.08
CA GLU A 202 2.04 21.32 -6.89
C GLU A 202 1.77 20.95 -8.36
N GLY A 203 0.82 21.67 -9.00
CA GLY A 203 0.68 21.70 -10.46
C GLY A 203 -0.11 20.57 -11.14
N GLY A 204 -0.88 19.75 -10.40
CA GLY A 204 -1.65 18.62 -10.97
C GLY A 204 -3.14 18.90 -11.21
N GLU A 205 -3.72 18.29 -12.25
CA GLU A 205 -5.17 18.27 -12.52
C GLU A 205 -5.97 17.40 -11.52
N HIS A 206 -5.28 16.52 -10.80
CA HIS A 206 -5.83 15.61 -9.80
C HIS A 206 -5.19 15.84 -8.44
N TYR A 207 -5.81 15.33 -7.37
CA TYR A 207 -5.22 15.41 -6.03
C TYR A 207 -4.15 14.32 -5.89
N SER A 208 -2.88 14.71 -5.84
CA SER A 208 -1.73 13.80 -5.75
C SER A 208 -0.92 14.03 -4.48
N ILE A 209 -0.49 12.95 -3.83
CA ILE A 209 0.32 12.97 -2.61
C ILE A 209 1.62 12.20 -2.80
N GLY A 210 2.61 12.42 -1.93
CA GLY A 210 3.89 11.70 -1.98
C GLY A 210 3.81 10.27 -1.46
N ARG A 211 3.34 10.12 -0.22
CA ARG A 211 3.21 8.85 0.51
C ARG A 211 1.93 8.92 1.34
N LEU A 212 1.16 7.83 1.34
CA LEU A 212 0.00 7.68 2.20
C LEU A 212 0.42 7.00 3.51
N LEU A 213 1.03 5.82 3.42
CA LEU A 213 1.38 5.02 4.60
C LEU A 213 2.64 5.54 5.28
N SER A 214 2.64 5.42 6.60
CA SER A 214 3.88 5.40 7.38
C SER A 214 4.33 3.95 7.62
N PRO A 215 5.64 3.65 7.70
CA PRO A 215 6.12 2.27 7.95
C PRO A 215 5.50 1.59 9.18
N ARG A 216 5.19 2.38 10.22
CA ARG A 216 4.53 1.88 11.44
C ARG A 216 3.12 1.33 11.18
N ASP A 217 2.40 1.89 10.21
CA ASP A 217 1.00 1.58 9.93
C ASP A 217 0.89 0.14 9.38
N GLU A 218 1.88 -0.30 8.59
CA GLU A 218 1.95 -1.67 8.08
C GLU A 218 2.11 -2.71 9.18
N SER A 219 2.57 -2.33 10.38
CA SER A 219 2.79 -3.27 11.49
C SER A 219 1.68 -3.25 12.54
N ILE A 220 0.56 -2.56 12.27
CA ILE A 220 -0.57 -2.41 13.21
C ILE A 220 -1.19 -3.76 13.60
N ASP A 221 -1.28 -4.71 12.66
CA ASP A 221 -1.88 -6.04 12.86
C ASP A 221 -0.90 -7.07 13.44
N LEU A 222 0.34 -6.69 13.71
CA LEU A 222 1.32 -7.57 14.33
C LEU A 222 1.25 -7.50 15.85
N GLU A 223 1.22 -8.66 16.48
CA GLU A 223 1.50 -8.80 17.90
C GLU A 223 3.01 -8.65 18.19
N GLU A 224 3.34 -8.51 19.47
CA GLU A 224 4.70 -8.15 19.92
C GLU A 224 5.78 -9.14 19.45
N ASP A 225 5.50 -10.43 19.51
CA ASP A 225 6.42 -11.50 19.08
C ASP A 225 6.71 -11.43 17.57
N ALA A 226 5.68 -11.27 16.76
CA ALA A 226 5.79 -11.11 15.31
C ALA A 226 6.48 -9.79 14.95
N TRP A 227 6.20 -8.71 15.69
CA TRP A 227 6.84 -7.42 15.48
C TRP A 227 8.35 -7.49 15.77
N GLN A 228 8.72 -8.12 16.89
CA GLN A 228 10.11 -8.29 17.30
C GLN A 228 10.88 -9.19 16.31
N ALA A 229 10.26 -10.29 15.86
CA ALA A 229 10.85 -11.13 14.82
C ALA A 229 11.07 -10.37 13.51
N ALA A 230 10.14 -9.49 13.11
CA ALA A 230 10.31 -8.65 11.94
C ALA A 230 11.45 -7.62 12.11
N LEU A 231 11.62 -7.09 13.33
CA LEU A 231 12.71 -6.17 13.66
C LEU A 231 14.07 -6.89 13.59
N GLU A 232 14.18 -8.08 14.14
CA GLU A 232 15.40 -8.90 14.09
C GLU A 232 15.81 -9.23 12.66
N LEU A 233 14.86 -9.61 11.81
CA LEU A 233 15.12 -9.80 10.38
C LEU A 233 15.59 -8.51 9.70
N THR A 234 15.00 -7.38 10.05
CA THR A 234 15.38 -6.07 9.51
C THR A 234 16.81 -5.70 9.89
N VAL A 235 17.19 -5.87 11.17
CA VAL A 235 18.56 -5.62 11.65
C VAL A 235 19.54 -6.60 11.00
N SER A 236 19.19 -7.88 10.88
CA SER A 236 20.04 -8.88 10.21
C SER A 236 20.32 -8.55 8.75
N ALA A 237 19.30 -8.09 8.01
CA ALA A 237 19.45 -7.65 6.63
C ALA A 237 20.33 -6.39 6.53
N TRP A 238 20.12 -5.43 7.45
CA TRP A 238 20.91 -4.19 7.50
C TRP A 238 22.40 -4.44 7.76
N THR A 239 22.75 -5.33 8.70
CA THR A 239 24.17 -5.65 9.01
C THR A 239 24.89 -6.37 7.87
N LYS A 240 24.17 -7.09 7.02
CA LYS A 240 24.76 -7.88 5.90
C LYS A 240 25.01 -7.04 4.65
N ASP A 241 24.45 -5.84 4.54
CA ASP A 241 24.62 -4.96 3.38
C ASP A 241 25.94 -4.18 3.49
N PRO A 242 26.95 -4.46 2.64
CA PRO A 242 28.25 -3.79 2.68
C PRO A 242 28.17 -2.29 2.39
N ALA A 243 27.10 -1.81 1.76
CA ALA A 243 26.89 -0.40 1.43
C ALA A 243 26.18 0.39 2.56
N ARG A 244 25.59 -0.30 3.54
CA ARG A 244 24.86 0.31 4.66
C ARG A 244 25.48 0.00 6.03
N GLY A 245 26.21 -1.10 6.15
CA GLY A 245 26.87 -1.57 7.36
C GLY A 245 28.39 -1.44 7.29
N THR A 246 28.90 -0.24 7.45
CA THR A 246 30.28 -0.04 7.93
C THR A 246 30.28 1.02 9.02
N GLU A 247 31.16 0.85 10.01
CA GLU A 247 31.49 1.85 11.04
C GLU A 247 31.75 3.24 10.41
N ASP A 248 32.18 3.29 9.14
CA ASP A 248 32.40 4.50 8.32
C ASP A 248 31.15 5.34 8.03
N THR A 249 29.94 4.81 8.15
CA THR A 249 28.70 5.58 7.83
C THR A 249 28.05 6.23 9.05
N GLY A 250 28.40 5.81 10.27
CA GLY A 250 27.84 6.33 11.52
C GLY A 250 26.32 6.15 11.70
N LYS A 251 25.67 5.29 10.89
CA LYS A 251 24.21 5.10 10.95
C LYS A 251 23.84 4.11 12.05
N GLU A 252 22.95 4.54 12.95
CA GLU A 252 22.36 3.67 13.97
C GLU A 252 21.55 2.52 13.34
N PRO A 253 21.50 1.35 13.99
CA PRO A 253 20.67 0.24 13.53
C PRO A 253 19.18 0.62 13.52
N PRO A 254 18.37 0.03 12.63
CA PRO A 254 16.93 0.27 12.58
C PRO A 254 16.24 -0.02 13.92
N LYS A 255 15.41 0.90 14.40
CA LYS A 255 14.61 0.76 15.65
C LYS A 255 13.17 0.30 15.38
N SER A 256 12.83 0.01 14.14
CA SER A 256 11.51 -0.46 13.73
C SER A 256 11.64 -1.41 12.54
N PRO A 257 10.75 -2.40 12.41
CA PRO A 257 10.83 -3.35 11.31
C PRO A 257 10.55 -2.65 9.97
N SER A 258 11.24 -3.13 8.94
CA SER A 258 10.97 -2.73 7.56
C SER A 258 9.70 -3.39 7.03
N GLY A 259 9.00 -2.72 6.11
CA GLY A 259 7.79 -3.25 5.45
C GLY A 259 7.97 -4.66 4.85
N PRO A 260 9.06 -4.93 4.09
CA PRO A 260 9.34 -6.28 3.59
C PRO A 260 9.43 -7.34 4.70
N CYS A 261 10.11 -7.05 5.82
CA CYS A 261 10.19 -7.97 6.96
C CYS A 261 8.84 -8.15 7.66
N VAL A 262 8.04 -7.09 7.81
CA VAL A 262 6.67 -7.16 8.36
C VAL A 262 5.80 -8.12 7.52
N ARG A 263 5.78 -7.93 6.20
CA ARG A 263 5.00 -8.75 5.27
C ARG A 263 5.51 -10.21 5.25
N ARG A 264 6.82 -10.41 5.35
CA ARG A 264 7.47 -11.74 5.46
C ARG A 264 7.02 -12.49 6.71
N VAL A 265 7.09 -11.85 7.87
CA VAL A 265 6.70 -12.48 9.15
C VAL A 265 5.19 -12.71 9.18
N ARG A 266 4.37 -11.74 8.74
CA ARG A 266 2.91 -11.90 8.65
C ARG A 266 2.53 -13.16 7.88
N GLY A 267 3.11 -13.36 6.70
CA GLY A 267 2.71 -14.46 5.82
C GLY A 267 3.41 -15.79 6.08
N LEU A 268 4.72 -15.76 6.28
CA LEU A 268 5.56 -16.95 6.34
C LEU A 268 6.10 -17.27 7.74
N GLY A 269 5.87 -16.40 8.72
CA GLY A 269 6.32 -16.57 10.09
C GLY A 269 7.83 -16.38 10.26
N ALA A 270 8.28 -16.69 11.48
CA ALA A 270 9.66 -16.72 11.91
C ALA A 270 9.84 -17.81 12.98
N ASP A 271 11.04 -17.97 13.53
CA ASP A 271 11.28 -18.93 14.60
C ASP A 271 10.39 -18.60 15.82
N GLY A 272 9.52 -19.54 16.21
CA GLY A 272 8.55 -19.35 17.30
C GLY A 272 7.32 -18.50 16.95
N VAL A 273 7.25 -17.91 15.75
CA VAL A 273 6.12 -17.08 15.30
C VAL A 273 5.44 -17.74 14.09
N PRO A 274 4.20 -18.24 14.19
CA PRO A 274 3.52 -18.88 13.07
C PRO A 274 3.18 -17.88 11.96
N GLY A 275 3.39 -18.27 10.71
CA GLY A 275 2.95 -17.50 9.54
C GLY A 275 1.44 -17.61 9.34
N ASN A 276 0.83 -16.52 8.88
CA ASN A 276 -0.59 -16.43 8.59
C ASN A 276 -0.83 -15.84 7.18
N PRO A 277 -0.65 -16.64 6.11
CA PRO A 277 -0.89 -16.18 4.73
C PRO A 277 -2.38 -15.91 4.45
N LYS A 278 -3.28 -16.31 5.36
CA LYS A 278 -4.71 -16.00 5.29
C LYS A 278 -5.04 -14.56 5.62
N ARG A 279 -4.13 -13.84 6.29
CA ARG A 279 -4.37 -12.48 6.81
C ARG A 279 -3.80 -11.39 5.90
N GLY A 280 -4.68 -10.63 5.25
CA GLY A 280 -4.36 -9.34 4.63
C GLY A 280 -4.55 -8.16 5.60
N LEU A 281 -3.92 -7.02 5.31
CA LEU A 281 -4.14 -5.77 6.04
C LEU A 281 -4.65 -4.69 5.07
N LEU A 282 -5.80 -4.11 5.37
CA LEU A 282 -6.39 -2.98 4.65
C LEU A 282 -6.51 -1.78 5.59
N LEU A 283 -5.86 -0.69 5.23
CA LEU A 283 -5.86 0.58 5.95
C LEU A 283 -6.70 1.59 5.15
N ILE A 284 -7.69 2.18 5.79
CA ILE A 284 -8.58 3.20 5.21
C ILE A 284 -8.27 4.54 5.87
N TYR A 285 -7.98 5.54 5.05
CA TYR A 285 -7.59 6.88 5.45
C TYR A 285 -8.62 7.89 4.91
N PRO A 286 -9.52 8.41 5.74
CA PRO A 286 -10.27 9.60 5.40
C PRO A 286 -9.33 10.81 5.44
N LEU A 287 -9.05 11.39 4.28
CA LEU A 287 -8.23 12.59 4.16
C LEU A 287 -9.10 13.84 4.20
N ASP A 288 -8.62 14.86 4.89
CA ASP A 288 -9.31 16.15 5.00
C ASP A 288 -9.40 16.83 3.61
N PRO A 289 -10.61 17.13 3.10
CA PRO A 289 -10.78 17.76 1.80
C PRO A 289 -10.17 19.16 1.75
N ALA A 290 -10.19 19.92 2.85
CA ALA A 290 -9.58 21.26 2.88
C ALA A 290 -8.07 21.19 2.65
N ALA A 291 -7.40 20.20 3.24
CA ALA A 291 -5.98 19.94 3.03
C ALA A 291 -5.66 19.51 1.58
N ALA A 292 -6.62 18.92 0.88
CA ALA A 292 -6.52 18.54 -0.53
C ALA A 292 -6.85 19.69 -1.51
N ASN A 293 -6.99 20.92 -1.01
CA ASN A 293 -7.49 22.08 -1.76
C ASN A 293 -8.88 21.82 -2.39
N LEU A 294 -9.73 21.04 -1.73
CA LEU A 294 -11.12 20.79 -2.12
C LEU A 294 -12.06 21.60 -1.21
N PRO A 295 -13.34 21.78 -1.60
CA PRO A 295 -14.32 22.43 -0.72
C PRO A 295 -14.37 21.75 0.65
N ALA A 296 -14.22 22.52 1.72
CA ALA A 296 -14.13 22.00 3.09
C ALA A 296 -15.42 21.32 3.58
N ASP A 297 -16.56 21.64 2.97
CA ASP A 297 -17.87 21.02 3.17
C ASP A 297 -18.09 19.78 2.29
N GLY A 298 -17.11 19.41 1.47
CA GLY A 298 -17.13 18.22 0.65
C GLY A 298 -16.91 16.92 1.44
N PRO A 299 -17.16 15.75 0.82
CA PRO A 299 -16.80 14.47 1.42
C PRO A 299 -15.29 14.36 1.63
N PRO A 300 -14.83 13.59 2.64
CA PRO A 300 -13.43 13.24 2.75
C PRO A 300 -12.92 12.50 1.52
N VAL A 301 -11.65 12.70 1.18
CA VAL A 301 -11.00 11.88 0.16
C VAL A 301 -10.62 10.55 0.81
N ILE A 302 -11.36 9.49 0.50
CA ILE A 302 -11.03 8.15 0.99
C ILE A 302 -9.82 7.62 0.25
N ALA A 303 -8.73 7.42 0.99
CA ALA A 303 -7.53 6.76 0.52
C ALA A 303 -7.38 5.39 1.19
N PHE A 304 -6.65 4.47 0.55
CA PHE A 304 -6.36 3.18 1.16
C PHE A 304 -4.93 2.71 0.95
N GLY A 305 -4.45 1.93 1.91
CA GLY A 305 -3.24 1.12 1.84
C GLY A 305 -3.58 -0.35 2.00
N ALA A 306 -3.10 -1.21 1.11
CA ALA A 306 -3.28 -2.66 1.18
C ALA A 306 -1.90 -3.33 1.33
N SER A 307 -1.67 -3.99 2.47
CA SER A 307 -0.43 -4.71 2.76
C SER A 307 -0.72 -6.22 2.72
N PHE A 308 -0.10 -6.90 1.76
CA PHE A 308 -0.29 -8.31 1.50
C PHE A 308 0.80 -9.13 2.21
N PRO A 309 0.45 -10.26 2.86
CA PRO A 309 1.42 -11.16 3.43
C PRO A 309 2.31 -11.77 2.35
N ALA A 310 3.56 -12.08 2.69
CA ALA A 310 4.39 -12.91 1.83
C ALA A 310 3.77 -14.32 1.70
N SER A 311 3.79 -14.86 0.48
CA SER A 311 3.22 -16.17 0.19
C SER A 311 4.24 -17.05 -0.52
N ARG A 312 4.06 -18.37 -0.42
CA ARG A 312 4.75 -19.36 -1.26
C ARG A 312 4.00 -19.63 -2.57
N SER A 313 2.77 -19.14 -2.69
CA SER A 313 1.97 -19.26 -3.88
C SER A 313 2.60 -18.54 -5.07
N THR A 314 2.55 -19.17 -6.24
CA THR A 314 2.95 -18.58 -7.53
C THR A 314 1.75 -17.96 -8.25
N THR A 315 0.62 -17.75 -7.56
CA THR A 315 -0.57 -17.13 -8.13
C THR A 315 -0.23 -15.75 -8.69
N THR A 316 -0.65 -15.55 -9.94
CA THR A 316 -0.64 -14.27 -10.63
C THR A 316 -2.02 -13.97 -11.18
N VAL A 317 -2.30 -12.68 -11.38
CA VAL A 317 -3.47 -12.22 -12.13
C VAL A 317 -3.05 -11.46 -13.37
N LYS A 318 -3.90 -11.53 -14.38
CA LYS A 318 -3.66 -10.87 -15.66
C LYS A 318 -3.95 -9.37 -15.52
N TYR A 319 -3.02 -8.54 -15.95
CA TYR A 319 -3.21 -7.10 -16.10
C TYR A 319 -3.06 -6.70 -17.56
N GLU A 320 -4.08 -5.98 -18.07
CA GLU A 320 -4.11 -5.40 -19.40
C GLU A 320 -4.41 -3.90 -19.27
N VAL A 321 -3.64 -3.09 -19.98
CA VAL A 321 -3.85 -1.63 -20.01
C VAL A 321 -5.09 -1.35 -20.84
N ASP A 322 -6.02 -0.56 -20.31
CA ASP A 322 -7.20 -0.15 -21.05
C ASP A 322 -6.81 0.74 -22.24
N HIS A 323 -7.16 0.30 -23.45
CA HIS A 323 -6.84 0.98 -24.71
C HIS A 323 -7.58 2.32 -24.87
N LEU A 324 -8.71 2.55 -24.18
CA LEU A 324 -9.52 3.78 -24.30
C LEU A 324 -8.97 4.93 -23.44
N LEU A 325 -8.49 4.62 -22.23
CA LEU A 325 -7.74 5.56 -21.38
C LEU A 325 -6.48 6.06 -22.08
N TRP A 326 -5.85 5.20 -22.89
CA TRP A 326 -4.68 5.53 -23.69
C TRP A 326 -4.93 6.58 -24.78
N GLU A 327 -6.03 6.47 -25.55
CA GLU A 327 -6.38 7.47 -26.58
C GLU A 327 -6.70 8.83 -25.95
N THR A 328 -7.28 8.83 -24.75
CA THR A 328 -7.70 10.05 -24.08
C THR A 328 -6.51 10.78 -23.42
N GLU A 329 -5.57 10.06 -22.82
CA GLU A 329 -4.40 10.66 -22.12
C GLU A 329 -3.19 10.94 -23.03
N TYR A 330 -3.03 10.22 -24.14
CA TYR A 330 -1.80 10.26 -24.96
C TYR A 330 -2.05 10.39 -26.47
N ALA A 331 -3.27 10.73 -26.91
CA ALA A 331 -3.44 11.16 -28.29
C ALA A 331 -2.60 12.43 -28.54
N PRO A 332 -1.91 12.52 -29.69
CA PRO A 332 -1.31 13.78 -30.08
C PRO A 332 -2.41 14.84 -30.12
N ALA A 333 -2.21 15.95 -29.41
CA ALA A 333 -3.03 17.13 -29.62
C ALA A 333 -2.94 17.49 -31.11
N ASN A 334 -4.07 17.41 -31.82
CA ASN A 334 -4.16 17.82 -33.22
C ASN A 334 -3.96 19.34 -33.36
#